data_AF-A0A9W4HPX2-F1
#
_entry.id   AF-A0A9W4HPX2-F1
#
_cell.length_a   1.000
_cell.length_b   1.000
_cell.length_c   1.000
_cell.angle_alpha   90.00
_cell.angle_beta   90.00
_cell.angle_gamma   90.00
#
_symmetry.space_group_name_H-M   'P 1'
#
loop_
_entity.id
_entity.type
_entity.pdbx_description
1 polymer ?
#
loop_
_entity_poly.entity_id
_entity_poly.type
_entity_poly.pdbx_seq_one_letter_code
_entity_poly.pdbx_strand_id
1 'polypeptide(L)'
;MDSLLAETQFIYHGFPTKSTDTETCVDSGKAQDGKAQDEKAEAEADRIKSLVRTFLEDIGFDRSIRINKDHEMKVAVWQHFKSLDLGEKIENSIQKTLDPSVDTAYHGYTSLPFQVRVLAAIRFMYMFLLDDVAVEFLEDLEAFDLSPNQPHQHPLFTGLDSHLRNLSHYYGPYCHSVITKCMLDYTNGTVVEFKMYKASQSNFKPSPDLRLMPMYLRTKIGGAEILLHLLFPNSVFPEEEYAMQYFPVTLELVLAIDFTNDILSYYKEFCVGDEQGLFVANLADTHHVQHLDILQYLTNYTPGVTNSAYKQLRNSPSLLAVVKNFMQGMIMLFTAHRRYHLVELFADEQYLLPYDTDA
;
A
#
# COMPACT_ATOMS: atom_id res chain seq x y z
N MET A 1 5.20 -29.86 38.98
CA MET A 1 4.04 -29.09 38.47
C MET A 1 4.27 -27.71 39.02
N ASP A 2 5.09 -26.93 38.33
CA ASP A 2 5.52 -25.61 38.79
C ASP A 2 5.34 -24.62 37.65
N SER A 3 4.80 -23.47 38.02
CA SER A 3 4.20 -22.43 37.20
C SER A 3 5.25 -21.63 36.42
N LEU A 4 5.89 -22.28 35.45
CA LEU A 4 6.69 -21.62 34.41
C LEU A 4 5.88 -21.50 33.11
N LEU A 5 4.60 -21.13 33.26
CA LEU A 5 3.64 -20.85 32.21
C LEU A 5 3.08 -19.46 32.51
N ALA A 6 3.15 -18.58 31.50
CA ALA A 6 2.63 -17.22 31.45
C ALA A 6 3.60 -16.06 31.77
N GLU A 7 4.78 -16.04 31.16
CA GLU A 7 5.18 -14.79 30.47
C GLU A 7 4.64 -14.84 29.04
N THR A 8 3.31 -14.77 28.94
CA THR A 8 2.66 -14.57 27.64
C THR A 8 2.80 -13.09 27.29
N GLN A 9 3.96 -12.73 26.75
CA GLN A 9 4.15 -11.51 25.98
C GLN A 9 3.26 -11.60 24.73
N PHE A 10 1.96 -11.34 24.87
CA PHE A 10 1.13 -10.95 23.74
C PHE A 10 1.47 -9.51 23.37
N ILE A 11 2.65 -9.38 22.76
CA ILE A 11 3.18 -8.19 22.13
C ILE A 11 2.59 -8.18 20.73
N TYR A 12 1.44 -7.53 20.53
CA TYR A 12 0.85 -7.36 19.19
C TYR A 12 1.61 -6.24 18.43
N HIS A 13 2.95 -6.39 18.30
CA HIS A 13 3.96 -5.49 17.69
C HIS A 13 4.70 -4.49 18.61
N GLY A 14 4.76 -4.70 19.93
CA GLY A 14 5.56 -3.87 20.83
C GLY A 14 7.04 -3.80 20.45
N PHE A 15 7.47 -2.58 20.13
CA PHE A 15 8.86 -2.21 19.94
C PHE A 15 9.65 -2.47 21.24
N PRO A 16 10.87 -3.02 21.16
CA PRO A 16 11.79 -2.92 22.27
C PRO A 16 12.14 -1.45 22.47
N THR A 17 11.64 -0.84 23.55
CA THR A 17 12.06 0.49 23.98
C THR A 17 13.52 0.40 24.46
N LYS A 18 14.47 0.55 23.54
CA LYS A 18 15.82 0.98 23.89
C LYS A 18 15.98 2.40 23.35
N SER A 19 15.65 3.36 24.19
CA SER A 19 16.09 4.74 24.03
C SER A 19 17.62 4.73 23.94
N THR A 20 18.15 5.21 22.83
CA THR A 20 19.51 5.78 22.78
C THR A 20 19.36 7.25 22.45
N ASP A 21 19.65 8.05 23.47
CA ASP A 21 19.99 9.46 23.49
C ASP A 21 19.05 10.47 22.79
N THR A 22 18.38 11.25 23.65
CA THR A 22 17.73 12.52 23.32
C THR A 22 18.74 13.51 22.75
N GLU A 23 18.70 13.75 21.44
CA GLU A 23 19.20 15.00 20.87
C GLU A 23 18.06 16.02 20.87
N THR A 24 18.12 16.95 21.83
CA THR A 24 17.30 18.16 21.85
C THR A 24 17.65 19.05 20.65
N CYS A 25 16.64 19.48 19.90
CA CYS A 25 16.74 20.56 18.91
C CYS A 25 17.46 21.78 19.53
N VAL A 26 18.60 22.16 18.97
CA VAL A 26 19.30 23.41 19.29
C VAL A 26 18.99 24.44 18.22
N ASP A 27 18.59 25.61 18.69
CA ASP A 27 18.27 26.80 17.92
C ASP A 27 19.50 27.36 17.17
N SER A 28 19.18 27.96 16.04
CA SER A 28 19.98 28.43 14.91
C SER A 28 21.18 29.34 15.22
N GLY A 29 22.35 28.94 14.70
CA GLY A 29 23.60 29.73 14.66
C GLY A 29 24.22 29.74 13.26
N LYS A 30 23.70 30.60 12.37
CA LYS A 30 24.11 30.70 10.96
C LYS A 30 25.59 31.04 10.77
N ALA A 31 26.30 30.15 10.05
CA ALA A 31 27.19 30.45 8.90
C ALA A 31 28.23 29.34 8.61
N GLN A 32 28.26 28.25 9.39
CA GLN A 32 29.06 27.04 9.14
C GLN A 32 28.22 25.78 8.83
N ASP A 33 26.88 25.91 8.84
CA ASP A 33 25.92 24.79 8.86
C ASP A 33 25.75 24.03 7.54
N GLY A 34 26.02 24.62 6.38
CA GLY A 34 25.65 24.00 5.09
C GLY A 34 26.34 22.65 4.87
N LYS A 35 27.65 22.57 5.13
CA LYS A 35 28.42 21.34 4.87
C LYS A 35 28.08 20.21 5.86
N ALA A 36 27.87 20.53 7.13
CA ALA A 36 27.52 19.54 8.15
C ALA A 36 26.08 19.04 7.99
N GLN A 37 25.17 19.90 7.52
CA GLN A 37 23.80 19.54 7.22
C GLN A 37 23.70 18.67 5.96
N ASP A 38 24.49 18.97 4.94
CA ASP A 38 24.62 18.13 3.73
C ASP A 38 25.21 16.75 4.06
N GLU A 39 26.28 16.68 4.87
CA GLU A 39 26.89 15.41 5.32
C GLU A 39 25.91 14.56 6.16
N LYS A 40 25.05 15.19 6.97
CA LYS A 40 24.02 14.49 7.76
C LYS A 40 22.90 13.94 6.86
N ALA A 41 22.44 14.72 5.89
CA ALA A 41 21.42 14.30 4.94
C ALA A 41 21.91 13.15 4.05
N GLU A 42 23.18 13.20 3.61
CA GLU A 42 23.83 12.13 2.85
C GLU A 42 23.92 10.83 3.67
N ALA A 43 24.36 10.91 4.93
CA ALA A 43 24.43 9.76 5.83
C ALA A 43 23.05 9.13 6.12
N GLU A 44 22.00 9.94 6.23
CA GLU A 44 20.63 9.45 6.41
C GLU A 44 20.11 8.76 5.14
N ALA A 45 20.33 9.35 3.97
CA ALA A 45 19.98 8.75 2.69
C ALA A 45 20.68 7.40 2.47
N ASP A 46 21.97 7.28 2.84
CA ASP A 46 22.71 6.02 2.77
C ASP A 46 22.15 4.96 3.73
N ARG A 47 21.68 5.36 4.92
CA ARG A 47 21.03 4.43 5.85
C ARG A 47 19.68 3.94 5.30
N ILE A 48 18.87 4.83 4.71
CA ILE A 48 17.61 4.45 4.04
C ILE A 48 17.89 3.51 2.85
N LYS A 49 18.88 3.85 2.01
CA LYS A 49 19.35 3.04 0.88
C LYS A 49 19.72 1.62 1.33
N SER A 50 20.50 1.50 2.42
CA SER A 50 20.88 0.21 2.99
C SER A 50 19.67 -0.59 3.49
N LEU A 51 18.73 0.06 4.16
CA LEU A 51 17.52 -0.58 4.70
C LEU A 51 16.63 -1.13 3.58
N VAL A 52 16.36 -0.32 2.56
CA VAL A 52 15.58 -0.72 1.39
C VAL A 52 16.27 -1.86 0.64
N ARG A 53 17.60 -1.81 0.48
CA ARG A 53 18.37 -2.91 -0.12
C ARG A 53 18.17 -4.21 0.64
N THR A 54 18.41 -4.20 1.95
CA THR A 54 18.25 -5.37 2.81
C THR A 54 16.85 -5.95 2.72
N PHE A 55 15.82 -5.10 2.76
CA PHE A 55 14.44 -5.53 2.59
C PHE A 55 14.21 -6.25 1.24
N LEU A 56 14.66 -5.66 0.13
CA LEU A 56 14.49 -6.24 -1.21
C LEU A 56 15.22 -7.59 -1.35
N GLU A 57 16.39 -7.73 -0.73
CA GLU A 57 17.16 -8.98 -0.72
C GLU A 57 16.47 -10.05 0.15
N ASP A 58 16.05 -9.70 1.37
CA ASP A 58 15.47 -10.64 2.33
C ASP A 58 14.06 -11.11 1.93
N ILE A 59 13.27 -10.25 1.28
CA ILE A 59 11.97 -10.65 0.72
C ILE A 59 12.12 -11.47 -0.57
N GLY A 60 13.34 -11.54 -1.12
CA GLY A 60 13.67 -12.31 -2.32
C GLY A 60 13.12 -11.69 -3.60
N PHE A 61 13.16 -10.37 -3.72
CA PHE A 61 12.73 -9.67 -4.93
C PHE A 61 13.67 -9.94 -6.10
N ASP A 62 13.11 -10.38 -7.24
CA ASP A 62 13.86 -10.55 -8.48
C ASP A 62 13.93 -9.23 -9.25
N ARG A 63 15.06 -8.55 -9.07
CA ARG A 63 15.37 -7.27 -9.73
C ARG A 63 15.58 -7.36 -11.25
N SER A 64 15.60 -8.56 -11.82
CA SER A 64 15.74 -8.76 -13.26
C SER A 64 14.41 -8.66 -14.02
N ILE A 65 13.27 -8.65 -13.31
CA ILE A 65 11.96 -8.55 -13.93
C ILE A 65 11.80 -7.16 -14.56
N ARG A 66 11.33 -7.13 -15.81
CA ARG A 66 11.07 -5.90 -16.57
C ARG A 66 9.57 -5.63 -16.65
N ILE A 67 9.20 -4.35 -16.68
CA ILE A 67 7.84 -3.94 -16.99
C ILE A 67 7.45 -4.45 -18.38
N ASN A 68 6.29 -5.07 -18.48
CA ASN A 68 5.67 -5.46 -19.73
C ASN A 68 4.38 -4.67 -19.91
N LYS A 69 4.33 -3.88 -20.98
CA LYS A 69 3.15 -3.07 -21.31
C LYS A 69 2.07 -3.94 -21.97
N ASP A 70 0.91 -4.06 -21.35
CA ASP A 70 -0.25 -4.78 -21.90
C ASP A 70 -1.23 -3.80 -22.57
N HIS A 71 -1.05 -3.60 -23.88
CA HIS A 71 -1.85 -2.64 -24.64
C HIS A 71 -3.34 -3.00 -24.69
N GLU A 72 -3.66 -4.30 -24.75
CA GLU A 72 -5.05 -4.76 -24.78
C GLU A 72 -5.74 -4.45 -23.45
N MET A 73 -5.05 -4.71 -22.33
CA MET A 73 -5.55 -4.36 -21.01
C MET A 73 -5.70 -2.84 -20.84
N LYS A 74 -4.73 -2.05 -21.30
CA LYS A 74 -4.80 -0.57 -21.28
C LYS A 74 -6.03 -0.06 -22.02
N VAL A 75 -6.31 -0.59 -23.22
CA VAL A 75 -7.50 -0.21 -23.99
C VAL A 75 -8.79 -0.59 -23.25
N ALA A 76 -8.87 -1.78 -22.66
CA ALA A 76 -10.05 -2.22 -21.92
C ALA A 76 -10.34 -1.33 -20.69
N VAL A 77 -9.31 -0.99 -19.91
CA VAL A 77 -9.43 -0.12 -18.74
C VAL A 77 -9.81 1.30 -19.15
N TRP A 78 -9.18 1.84 -20.20
CA TRP A 78 -9.53 3.16 -20.73
C TRP A 78 -10.98 3.22 -21.21
N GLN A 79 -11.46 2.20 -21.93
CA GLN A 79 -12.85 2.13 -22.39
C GLN A 79 -13.84 2.12 -21.23
N HIS A 80 -13.54 1.39 -20.15
CA HIS A 80 -14.37 1.41 -18.93
C HIS A 80 -14.54 2.84 -18.40
N PHE A 81 -13.45 3.56 -18.15
CA PHE A 81 -13.52 4.91 -17.59
C PHE A 81 -14.08 5.95 -18.57
N LYS A 82 -13.79 5.81 -19.88
CA LYS A 82 -14.34 6.71 -20.89
C LYS A 82 -15.87 6.60 -21.00
N SER A 83 -16.43 5.43 -20.69
CA SER A 83 -17.88 5.21 -20.68
C SER A 83 -18.61 5.92 -19.53
N LEU A 84 -17.89 6.38 -18.50
CA LEU A 84 -18.47 7.03 -17.32
C LEU A 84 -18.71 8.54 -17.51
N ASP A 85 -18.22 9.13 -18.61
CA ASP A 85 -18.37 10.55 -18.96
C ASP A 85 -17.99 11.50 -17.80
N LEU A 86 -16.76 11.34 -17.30
CA LEU A 86 -16.28 12.00 -16.08
C LEU A 86 -15.80 13.45 -16.28
N GLY A 87 -15.84 13.95 -17.52
CA GLY A 87 -15.34 15.27 -17.88
C GLY A 87 -13.81 15.36 -17.96
N GLU A 88 -13.32 16.44 -18.58
CA GLU A 88 -11.91 16.61 -18.98
C GLU A 88 -10.92 16.56 -17.80
N LYS A 89 -11.30 17.14 -16.65
CA LYS A 89 -10.42 17.20 -15.48
C LYS A 89 -10.09 15.80 -14.95
N ILE A 90 -11.10 14.97 -14.73
CA ILE A 90 -10.92 13.61 -14.22
C ILE A 90 -10.30 12.71 -15.30
N GLU A 91 -10.63 12.91 -16.57
CA GLU A 91 -9.96 12.22 -17.67
C GLU A 91 -8.45 12.47 -17.69
N ASN A 92 -8.00 13.70 -17.41
CA ASN A 92 -6.58 14.02 -17.28
C ASN A 92 -5.94 13.29 -16.08
N SER A 93 -6.64 13.15 -14.96
CA SER A 93 -6.16 12.35 -13.82
C SER A 93 -6.09 10.86 -14.19
N ILE A 94 -7.09 10.34 -14.90
CA ILE A 94 -7.11 8.96 -15.40
C ILE A 94 -5.90 8.71 -16.31
N GLN A 95 -5.58 9.62 -17.23
CA GLN A 95 -4.44 9.44 -18.13
C GLN A 95 -3.11 9.33 -17.38
N LYS A 96 -2.94 10.06 -16.27
CA LYS A 96 -1.73 10.00 -15.44
C LYS A 96 -1.61 8.70 -14.65
N THR A 97 -2.73 8.08 -14.28
CA THR A 97 -2.76 6.89 -13.42
C THR A 97 -3.04 5.58 -14.19
N LEU A 98 -3.36 5.67 -15.48
CA LEU A 98 -3.68 4.52 -16.34
C LEU A 98 -2.54 3.53 -16.46
N ASP A 99 -1.36 3.97 -16.91
CA ASP A 99 -0.20 3.09 -17.06
C ASP A 99 0.23 2.47 -15.72
N PRO A 100 0.36 3.25 -14.62
CA PRO A 100 0.65 2.69 -13.31
C PRO A 100 -0.33 1.61 -12.86
N SER A 101 -1.64 1.82 -13.08
CA SER A 101 -2.68 0.86 -12.69
C SER A 101 -2.64 -0.41 -13.52
N VAL A 102 -2.43 -0.26 -14.83
CA VAL A 102 -2.33 -1.38 -15.77
C VAL A 102 -1.09 -2.20 -15.50
N ASP A 103 0.08 -1.57 -15.34
CA ASP A 103 1.34 -2.27 -15.10
C ASP A 103 1.30 -3.01 -13.75
N THR A 104 0.79 -2.36 -12.70
CA THR A 104 0.60 -3.00 -11.39
C THR A 104 -0.28 -4.24 -11.49
N ALA A 105 -1.44 -4.10 -12.13
CA ALA A 105 -2.36 -5.22 -12.29
C ALA A 105 -1.78 -6.34 -13.16
N TYR A 106 -1.06 -5.98 -14.23
CA TYR A 106 -0.45 -6.94 -15.13
C TYR A 106 0.56 -7.80 -14.38
N HIS A 107 1.45 -7.17 -13.61
CA HIS A 107 2.53 -7.86 -12.92
C HIS A 107 2.05 -8.57 -11.66
N GLY A 108 1.22 -7.92 -10.85
CA GLY A 108 0.68 -8.51 -9.61
C GLY A 108 -0.26 -9.69 -9.86
N TYR A 109 -0.99 -9.68 -10.97
CA TYR A 109 -2.02 -10.68 -11.27
C TYR A 109 -1.71 -11.47 -12.56
N THR A 110 -0.43 -11.51 -12.98
CA THR A 110 0.01 -12.08 -14.27
C THR A 110 -0.46 -13.51 -14.52
N SER A 111 -0.60 -14.33 -13.47
CA SER A 111 -1.05 -15.71 -13.57
C SER A 111 -2.57 -15.88 -13.62
N LEU A 112 -3.34 -14.79 -13.55
CA LEU A 112 -4.80 -14.81 -13.56
C LEU A 112 -5.37 -14.53 -14.96
N PRO A 113 -6.64 -14.95 -15.22
CA PRO A 113 -7.32 -14.68 -16.47
C PRO A 113 -7.32 -13.18 -16.82
N PHE A 114 -7.25 -12.86 -18.11
CA PHE A 114 -7.22 -11.48 -18.62
C PHE A 114 -8.31 -10.59 -18.01
N GLN A 115 -9.55 -11.08 -17.94
CA GLN A 115 -10.67 -10.33 -17.36
C GLN A 115 -10.45 -9.98 -15.89
N VAL A 116 -9.82 -10.86 -15.11
CA VAL A 116 -9.49 -10.59 -13.70
C VAL A 116 -8.41 -9.51 -13.60
N ARG A 117 -7.40 -9.56 -14.47
CA ARG A 117 -6.37 -8.51 -14.55
C ARG A 117 -6.96 -7.15 -14.91
N VAL A 118 -7.90 -7.09 -15.86
CA VAL A 118 -8.65 -5.85 -16.19
C VAL A 118 -9.42 -5.33 -14.97
N LEU A 119 -10.13 -6.21 -14.24
CA LEU A 119 -10.87 -5.83 -13.04
C LEU A 119 -9.95 -5.30 -11.94
N ALA A 120 -8.78 -5.92 -11.76
CA ALA A 120 -7.77 -5.45 -10.82
C ALA A 120 -7.20 -4.08 -11.24
N ALA A 121 -6.93 -3.87 -12.53
CA ALA A 121 -6.49 -2.57 -13.04
C ALA A 121 -7.55 -1.47 -12.83
N ILE A 122 -8.83 -1.77 -13.09
CA ILE A 122 -9.94 -0.86 -12.79
C ILE A 122 -10.01 -0.57 -11.28
N ARG A 123 -9.74 -1.56 -10.42
CA ARG A 123 -9.68 -1.37 -8.97
C ARG A 123 -8.56 -0.41 -8.56
N PHE A 124 -7.34 -0.60 -9.06
CA PHE A 124 -6.21 0.31 -8.79
C PHE A 124 -6.52 1.73 -9.26
N MET A 125 -7.10 1.88 -10.46
CA MET A 125 -7.52 3.18 -10.97
C MET A 125 -8.48 3.89 -10.00
N TYR A 126 -9.50 3.20 -9.48
CA TYR A 126 -10.40 3.79 -8.49
C TYR A 126 -9.65 4.18 -7.21
N MET A 127 -8.73 3.34 -6.71
CA MET A 127 -7.95 3.68 -5.51
C MET A 127 -7.09 4.93 -5.72
N PHE A 128 -6.35 5.02 -6.83
CA PHE A 128 -5.56 6.21 -7.13
C PHE A 128 -6.41 7.45 -7.36
N LEU A 129 -7.56 7.33 -8.03
CA LEU A 129 -8.47 8.46 -8.20
C LEU A 129 -9.01 8.93 -6.85
N LEU A 130 -9.36 8.02 -5.94
CA LEU A 130 -9.77 8.40 -4.60
C LEU A 130 -8.66 9.15 -3.86
N ASP A 131 -7.41 8.70 -3.93
CA ASP A 131 -6.29 9.40 -3.31
C ASP A 131 -6.05 10.79 -3.92
N ASP A 132 -6.08 10.90 -5.25
CA ASP A 132 -5.74 12.13 -5.97
C ASP A 132 -6.88 13.17 -5.96
N VAL A 133 -8.15 12.73 -5.99
CA VAL A 133 -9.32 13.61 -6.16
C VAL A 133 -10.26 13.67 -4.96
N ALA A 134 -9.98 12.97 -3.86
CA ALA A 134 -10.85 12.99 -2.66
C ALA A 134 -11.18 14.40 -2.15
N VAL A 135 -10.23 15.35 -2.26
CA VAL A 135 -10.44 16.74 -1.82
C VAL A 135 -11.50 17.46 -2.65
N GLU A 136 -11.63 17.09 -3.93
CA GLU A 136 -12.52 17.76 -4.88
C GLU A 136 -13.98 17.32 -4.72
N PHE A 137 -14.20 16.11 -4.21
CA PHE A 137 -15.50 15.46 -4.09
C PHE A 137 -15.78 14.97 -2.67
N LEU A 138 -15.26 15.66 -1.65
CA LEU A 138 -15.34 15.19 -0.27
C LEU A 138 -16.79 14.96 0.20
N GLU A 139 -17.71 15.84 -0.16
CA GLU A 139 -19.13 15.70 0.19
C GLU A 139 -19.75 14.45 -0.44
N ASP A 140 -19.45 14.18 -1.71
CA ASP A 140 -19.89 12.98 -2.41
C ASP A 140 -19.24 11.71 -1.83
N LEU A 141 -17.97 11.80 -1.43
CA LEU A 141 -17.22 10.72 -0.80
C LEU A 141 -17.77 10.37 0.59
N GLU A 142 -18.16 11.39 1.37
CA GLU A 142 -18.85 11.23 2.67
C GLU A 142 -20.24 10.61 2.54
N ALA A 143 -20.93 10.90 1.44
CA ALA A 143 -22.26 10.37 1.15
C ALA A 143 -22.23 8.99 0.47
N PHE A 144 -21.05 8.48 0.09
CA PHE A 144 -20.92 7.23 -0.63
C PHE A 144 -21.42 6.05 0.21
N ASP A 145 -22.45 5.36 -0.29
CA ASP A 145 -22.95 4.12 0.26
C ASP A 145 -23.23 3.08 -0.83
N LEU A 146 -23.66 1.87 -0.44
CA LEU A 146 -24.08 0.83 -1.40
C LEU A 146 -25.58 0.51 -1.27
N SER A 147 -26.35 1.44 -0.70
CA SER A 147 -27.77 1.27 -0.44
C SER A 147 -28.51 1.05 -1.77
N PRO A 148 -29.37 0.02 -1.87
CA PRO A 148 -30.16 -0.19 -3.07
C PRO A 148 -31.07 1.02 -3.32
N ASN A 149 -31.13 1.47 -4.57
CA ASN A 149 -31.97 2.58 -5.05
C ASN A 149 -31.56 4.00 -4.62
N GLN A 150 -30.35 4.20 -4.10
CA GLN A 150 -29.80 5.56 -3.97
C GLN A 150 -28.86 5.83 -5.15
N PRO A 151 -29.19 6.79 -6.04
CA PRO A 151 -28.27 7.20 -7.08
C PRO A 151 -27.13 8.02 -6.47
N HIS A 152 -25.90 7.70 -6.86
CA HIS A 152 -24.74 8.54 -6.54
C HIS A 152 -24.80 9.81 -7.40
N GLN A 153 -24.51 10.96 -6.78
CA GLN A 153 -24.54 12.26 -7.49
C GLN A 153 -23.43 12.35 -8.54
N HIS A 154 -22.23 11.86 -8.20
CA HIS A 154 -21.07 11.92 -9.08
C HIS A 154 -20.90 10.63 -9.89
N PRO A 155 -20.67 10.69 -11.22
CA PRO A 155 -20.58 9.50 -12.07
C PRO A 155 -19.44 8.53 -11.69
N LEU A 156 -18.36 9.04 -11.09
CA LEU A 156 -17.27 8.20 -10.56
C LEU A 156 -17.76 7.19 -9.54
N PHE A 157 -18.62 7.62 -8.60
CA PHE A 157 -19.15 6.78 -7.54
C PHE A 157 -20.23 5.81 -8.07
N THR A 158 -21.02 6.24 -9.05
CA THR A 158 -21.90 5.34 -9.81
C THR A 158 -21.10 4.22 -10.50
N GLY A 159 -19.98 4.58 -11.14
CA GLY A 159 -19.06 3.61 -11.74
C GLY A 159 -18.42 2.68 -10.71
N LEU A 160 -18.02 3.21 -9.55
CA LEU A 160 -17.42 2.44 -8.46
C LEU A 160 -18.41 1.43 -7.88
N ASP A 161 -19.65 1.85 -7.61
CA ASP A 161 -20.73 0.96 -7.15
C ASP A 161 -21.00 -0.14 -8.18
N SER A 162 -21.20 0.24 -9.45
CA SER A 162 -21.42 -0.74 -10.53
C SER A 162 -20.28 -1.75 -10.63
N HIS A 163 -19.03 -1.29 -10.56
CA HIS A 163 -17.85 -2.15 -10.57
C HIS A 163 -17.84 -3.09 -9.34
N LEU A 164 -18.11 -2.59 -8.13
CA LEU A 164 -18.19 -3.39 -6.92
C LEU A 164 -19.26 -4.49 -7.01
N ARG A 165 -20.45 -4.17 -7.51
CA ARG A 165 -21.52 -5.16 -7.71
C ARG A 165 -21.13 -6.20 -8.77
N ASN A 166 -20.50 -5.77 -9.86
CA ASN A 166 -20.06 -6.64 -10.95
C ASN A 166 -19.02 -7.69 -10.51
N LEU A 167 -18.21 -7.40 -9.48
CA LEU A 167 -17.24 -8.38 -8.94
C LEU A 167 -17.91 -9.65 -8.40
N SER A 168 -19.20 -9.62 -8.01
CA SER A 168 -19.93 -10.82 -7.59
C SER A 168 -20.03 -11.90 -8.67
N HIS A 169 -19.83 -11.57 -9.95
CA HIS A 169 -19.78 -12.55 -11.04
C HIS A 169 -18.45 -13.31 -11.14
N TYR A 170 -17.39 -12.79 -10.49
CA TYR A 170 -16.02 -13.30 -10.61
C TYR A 170 -15.49 -13.89 -9.31
N TYR A 171 -16.03 -13.48 -8.16
CA TYR A 171 -15.56 -13.86 -6.84
C TYR A 171 -16.67 -14.55 -6.04
N GLY A 172 -16.28 -15.46 -5.14
CA GLY A 172 -17.22 -16.09 -4.22
C GLY A 172 -17.82 -15.08 -3.23
N PRO A 173 -18.94 -15.42 -2.57
CA PRO A 173 -19.63 -14.51 -1.65
C PRO A 173 -18.75 -13.92 -0.55
N TYR A 174 -17.85 -14.70 0.06
CA TYR A 174 -16.96 -14.20 1.11
C TYR A 174 -15.95 -13.20 0.54
N CYS A 175 -15.23 -13.56 -0.52
CA CYS A 175 -14.23 -12.74 -1.16
C CYS A 175 -14.83 -11.43 -1.72
N HIS A 176 -15.99 -11.52 -2.39
CA HIS A 176 -16.74 -10.36 -2.86
C HIS A 176 -17.16 -9.43 -1.71
N SER A 177 -17.66 -10.00 -0.61
CA SER A 177 -18.07 -9.22 0.57
C SER A 177 -16.88 -8.53 1.23
N VAL A 178 -15.72 -9.19 1.32
CA VAL A 178 -14.50 -8.61 1.88
C VAL A 178 -14.00 -7.47 0.99
N ILE A 179 -13.87 -7.67 -0.33
CA ILE A 179 -13.47 -6.60 -1.25
C ILE A 179 -14.40 -5.39 -1.12
N THR A 180 -15.71 -5.64 -1.04
CA THR A 180 -16.72 -4.58 -0.90
C THR A 180 -16.59 -3.84 0.44
N LYS A 181 -16.47 -4.57 1.56
CA LYS A 181 -16.24 -4.00 2.88
C LYS A 181 -14.97 -3.14 2.90
N CYS A 182 -13.86 -3.67 2.37
CA CYS A 182 -12.59 -2.99 2.42
C CYS A 182 -12.57 -1.74 1.53
N MET A 183 -13.32 -1.71 0.42
CA MET A 183 -13.46 -0.46 -0.33
C MET A 183 -14.28 0.60 0.39
N LEU A 184 -15.32 0.21 1.13
CA LEU A 184 -16.04 1.16 2.00
C LEU A 184 -15.13 1.67 3.11
N ASP A 185 -14.34 0.80 3.73
CA ASP A 185 -13.33 1.19 4.71
C ASP A 185 -12.30 2.16 4.11
N TYR A 186 -11.84 1.90 2.88
CA TYR A 186 -10.89 2.75 2.16
C TYR A 186 -11.46 4.13 1.86
N THR A 187 -12.64 4.20 1.24
CA THR A 187 -13.35 5.46 0.96
C THR A 187 -13.54 6.29 2.23
N ASN A 188 -14.05 5.67 3.32
CA ASN A 188 -14.21 6.35 4.59
C ASN A 188 -12.88 6.73 5.24
N GLY A 189 -11.86 5.88 5.07
CA GLY A 189 -10.50 6.12 5.52
C GLY A 189 -9.90 7.38 4.90
N THR A 190 -10.03 7.56 3.59
CA THR A 190 -9.58 8.76 2.87
C THR A 190 -10.28 10.03 3.39
N VAL A 191 -11.58 9.97 3.69
CA VAL A 191 -12.30 11.08 4.34
C VAL A 191 -11.71 11.37 5.73
N VAL A 192 -11.47 10.34 6.54
CA VAL A 192 -10.89 10.48 7.89
C VAL A 192 -9.50 11.08 7.82
N GLU A 193 -8.64 10.62 6.92
CA GLU A 193 -7.29 11.13 6.71
C GLU A 193 -7.31 12.62 6.35
N PHE A 194 -8.18 13.01 5.42
CA PHE A 194 -8.36 14.41 5.06
C PHE A 194 -8.85 15.28 6.25
N LYS A 195 -9.79 14.76 7.04
CA LYS A 195 -10.27 15.44 8.27
C LYS A 195 -9.17 15.55 9.32
N MET A 196 -8.35 14.52 9.50
CA MET A 196 -7.21 14.53 10.40
C MET A 196 -6.17 15.57 9.96
N TYR A 197 -5.88 15.63 8.66
CA TYR A 197 -5.00 16.66 8.09
C TYR A 197 -5.54 18.07 8.34
N LYS A 198 -6.83 18.33 8.07
CA LYS A 198 -7.44 19.63 8.38
C LYS A 198 -7.39 19.97 9.87
N ALA A 199 -7.63 18.99 10.73
CA ALA A 199 -7.61 19.18 12.17
C ALA A 199 -6.19 19.46 12.69
N SER A 200 -5.15 18.87 12.08
CA SER A 200 -3.76 19.09 12.48
C SER A 200 -3.30 20.54 12.27
N GLN A 201 -3.84 21.22 11.25
CA GLN A 201 -3.66 22.66 11.05
C GLN A 201 -4.26 23.50 12.19
N SER A 202 -5.20 22.94 12.95
CA SER A 202 -5.85 23.56 14.12
C SER A 202 -5.39 22.94 15.45
N ASN A 203 -4.17 22.39 15.49
CA ASN A 203 -3.53 21.78 16.67
C ASN A 203 -4.11 20.43 17.14
N PHE A 204 -4.92 19.74 16.34
CA PHE A 204 -5.25 18.34 16.66
C PHE A 204 -4.06 17.44 16.37
N LYS A 205 -3.63 16.69 17.39
CA LYS A 205 -2.73 15.54 17.21
C LYS A 205 -3.32 14.37 18.00
N PRO A 206 -3.35 13.16 17.42
CA PRO A 206 -3.68 11.97 18.21
C PRO A 206 -2.77 11.89 19.44
N SER A 207 -3.32 11.42 20.56
CA SER A 207 -2.50 11.25 21.76
C SER A 207 -1.37 10.24 21.48
N PRO A 208 -0.12 10.54 21.86
CA PRO A 208 0.99 9.60 21.70
C PRO A 208 0.79 8.32 22.53
N ASP A 209 -0.08 8.33 23.54
CA ASP A 209 -0.40 7.13 24.32
C ASP A 209 -1.21 6.08 23.53
N LEU A 210 -1.78 6.46 22.37
CA LEU A 210 -2.62 5.58 21.54
C LEU A 210 -1.80 4.70 20.59
N ARG A 211 -0.97 3.83 21.15
CA ARG A 211 -0.02 2.94 20.42
C ARG A 211 -0.61 2.08 19.29
N LEU A 212 -1.90 1.78 19.35
CA LEU A 212 -2.60 0.95 18.35
C LEU A 212 -3.33 1.77 17.28
N MET A 213 -3.47 3.09 17.47
CA MET A 213 -4.15 3.96 16.52
C MET A 213 -3.50 3.94 15.13
N PRO A 214 -2.17 3.96 14.97
CA PRO A 214 -1.55 3.90 13.64
C PRO A 214 -1.90 2.61 12.90
N MET A 215 -1.87 1.47 13.60
CA MET A 215 -2.26 0.17 13.03
C MET A 215 -3.74 0.16 12.62
N TYR A 216 -4.63 0.67 13.48
CA TYR A 216 -6.05 0.77 13.17
C TYR A 216 -6.29 1.63 11.93
N LEU A 217 -5.69 2.82 11.86
CA LEU A 217 -5.82 3.72 10.72
C LEU A 217 -5.30 3.03 9.45
N ARG A 218 -4.14 2.36 9.52
CA ARG A 218 -3.57 1.62 8.38
C ARG A 218 -4.54 0.59 7.80
N THR A 219 -5.26 -0.16 8.64
CA THR A 219 -6.26 -1.13 8.14
C THR A 219 -7.45 -0.49 7.40
N LYS A 220 -7.65 0.82 7.56
CA LYS A 220 -8.69 1.58 6.85
C LYS A 220 -8.17 2.19 5.57
N ILE A 221 -6.97 2.75 5.57
CA ILE A 221 -6.45 3.51 4.42
C ILE A 221 -5.49 2.72 3.52
N GLY A 222 -5.05 1.51 3.91
CA GLY A 222 -3.99 0.81 3.16
C GLY A 222 -4.44 -0.03 1.97
N GLY A 223 -5.67 -0.51 1.99
CA GLY A 223 -6.26 -1.26 0.88
C GLY A 223 -5.60 -2.61 0.57
N ALA A 224 -4.60 -3.06 1.33
CA ALA A 224 -3.94 -4.35 1.15
C ALA A 224 -4.90 -5.54 1.08
N GLU A 225 -5.93 -5.55 1.93
CA GLU A 225 -6.91 -6.65 1.95
C GLU A 225 -7.73 -6.72 0.65
N ILE A 226 -7.97 -5.59 -0.03
CA ILE A 226 -8.59 -5.55 -1.36
C ILE A 226 -7.69 -6.24 -2.37
N LEU A 227 -6.41 -5.85 -2.39
CA LEU A 227 -5.43 -6.36 -3.34
C LEU A 227 -5.23 -7.86 -3.18
N LEU A 228 -5.15 -8.32 -1.93
CA LEU A 228 -5.03 -9.74 -1.61
C LEU A 228 -6.23 -10.54 -2.12
N HIS A 229 -7.46 -10.10 -1.84
CA HIS A 229 -8.65 -10.88 -2.19
C HIS A 229 -8.91 -10.92 -3.71
N LEU A 230 -8.45 -9.91 -4.46
CA LEU A 230 -8.45 -9.97 -5.93
C LEU A 230 -7.62 -11.14 -6.51
N LEU A 231 -6.73 -11.77 -5.71
CA LEU A 231 -5.95 -12.93 -6.14
C LEU A 231 -6.77 -14.22 -6.26
N PHE A 232 -7.98 -14.26 -5.70
CA PHE A 232 -8.77 -15.48 -5.54
C PHE A 232 -10.09 -15.43 -6.32
N PRO A 233 -10.07 -15.26 -7.67
CA PRO A 233 -11.28 -15.35 -8.47
C PRO A 233 -11.82 -16.79 -8.46
N ASN A 234 -13.14 -16.94 -8.42
CA ASN A 234 -13.82 -18.24 -8.33
C ASN A 234 -13.53 -19.16 -9.53
N SER A 235 -13.14 -18.60 -10.68
CA SER A 235 -12.77 -19.37 -11.87
C SER A 235 -11.43 -20.10 -11.76
N VAL A 236 -10.55 -19.69 -10.84
CA VAL A 236 -9.23 -20.28 -10.62
C VAL A 236 -9.13 -20.89 -9.22
N PHE A 237 -9.67 -20.19 -8.22
CA PHE A 237 -9.69 -20.58 -6.81
C PHE A 237 -11.13 -20.58 -6.30
N PRO A 238 -11.93 -21.63 -6.60
CA PRO A 238 -13.28 -21.76 -6.07
C PRO A 238 -13.32 -21.54 -4.55
N GLU A 239 -14.12 -20.59 -4.09
CA GLU A 239 -14.11 -20.15 -2.70
C GLU A 239 -14.40 -21.30 -1.72
N GLU A 240 -15.32 -22.19 -2.06
CA GLU A 240 -15.68 -23.37 -1.25
C GLU A 240 -14.49 -24.31 -1.00
N GLU A 241 -13.52 -24.35 -1.92
CA GLU A 241 -12.34 -25.20 -1.83
C GLU A 241 -11.14 -24.49 -1.20
N TYR A 242 -10.94 -23.21 -1.51
CA TYR A 242 -9.69 -22.50 -1.22
C TYR A 242 -9.76 -21.52 -0.05
N ALA A 243 -10.94 -21.00 0.33
CA ALA A 243 -11.05 -19.94 1.34
C ALA A 243 -10.35 -20.31 2.66
N MET A 244 -10.62 -21.50 3.18
CA MET A 244 -10.04 -21.97 4.44
C MET A 244 -8.53 -22.25 4.37
N GLN A 245 -7.96 -22.34 3.16
CA GLN A 245 -6.53 -22.58 2.97
C GLN A 245 -5.71 -21.30 3.10
N TYR A 246 -6.24 -20.17 2.63
CA TYR A 246 -5.56 -18.87 2.74
C TYR A 246 -6.04 -18.01 3.92
N PHE A 247 -7.26 -18.22 4.43
CA PHE A 247 -7.81 -17.45 5.55
C PHE A 247 -6.86 -17.33 6.76
N PRO A 248 -6.16 -18.40 7.22
CA PRO A 248 -5.26 -18.29 8.37
C PRO A 248 -4.03 -17.42 8.16
N VAL A 249 -3.67 -17.10 6.91
CA VAL A 249 -2.52 -16.25 6.56
C VAL A 249 -2.91 -14.89 6.02
N THR A 250 -4.22 -14.58 5.98
CA THR A 250 -4.73 -13.34 5.40
C THR A 250 -4.11 -12.12 6.08
N LEU A 251 -4.03 -12.10 7.41
CA LEU A 251 -3.48 -10.96 8.13
C LEU A 251 -1.98 -10.80 7.87
N GLU A 252 -1.21 -11.89 7.87
CA GLU A 252 0.21 -11.88 7.55
C GLU A 252 0.48 -11.30 6.16
N LEU A 253 -0.34 -11.68 5.17
CA LEU A 253 -0.22 -11.15 3.81
C LEU A 253 -0.67 -9.70 3.71
N VAL A 254 -1.74 -9.30 4.41
CA VAL A 254 -2.18 -7.90 4.48
C VAL A 254 -1.09 -7.02 5.07
N LEU A 255 -0.51 -7.41 6.21
CA LEU A 255 0.62 -6.69 6.82
C LEU A 255 1.84 -6.66 5.91
N ALA A 256 2.14 -7.76 5.22
CA ALA A 256 3.24 -7.79 4.26
C ALA A 256 3.05 -6.77 3.13
N ILE A 257 1.83 -6.65 2.59
CA ILE A 257 1.50 -5.71 1.52
C ILE A 257 1.61 -4.26 2.02
N ASP A 258 0.93 -3.94 3.13
CA ASP A 258 0.93 -2.60 3.69
C ASP A 258 2.35 -2.15 4.05
N PHE A 259 3.11 -2.99 4.77
CA PHE A 259 4.47 -2.63 5.18
C PHE A 259 5.45 -2.59 4.02
N THR A 260 5.27 -3.40 2.98
CA THR A 260 6.09 -3.27 1.77
C THR A 260 5.88 -1.90 1.13
N ASN A 261 4.64 -1.42 1.07
CA ASN A 261 4.35 -0.07 0.61
C ASN A 261 5.03 0.97 1.52
N ASP A 262 4.84 0.89 2.85
CA ASP A 262 5.42 1.85 3.80
C ASP A 262 6.97 1.90 3.75
N ILE A 263 7.64 0.76 3.50
CA ILE A 263 9.10 0.68 3.35
C ILE A 263 9.55 1.34 2.04
N LEU A 264 8.90 1.00 0.93
CA LEU A 264 9.31 1.43 -0.41
C LEU A 264 8.82 2.84 -0.75
N SER A 265 7.83 3.36 -0.03
CA SER A 265 7.35 4.72 -0.13
C SER A 265 8.07 5.70 0.82
N TYR A 266 8.80 5.19 1.82
CA TYR A 266 9.49 6.01 2.82
C TYR A 266 10.35 7.12 2.19
N TYR A 267 11.15 6.80 1.17
CA TYR A 267 12.05 7.78 0.56
C TYR A 267 11.28 8.93 -0.13
N LYS A 268 10.22 8.63 -0.88
CA LYS A 268 9.39 9.69 -1.49
C LYS A 268 8.69 10.53 -0.41
N GLU A 269 8.31 9.91 0.70
CA GLU A 269 7.47 10.51 1.73
C GLU A 269 8.23 11.43 2.68
N PHE A 270 9.43 11.03 3.10
CA PHE A 270 10.23 11.72 4.12
C PHE A 270 11.42 12.51 3.55
N CYS A 271 11.90 12.19 2.35
CA CYS A 271 13.10 12.81 1.78
C CYS A 271 12.82 13.70 0.57
N VAL A 272 11.87 13.30 -0.29
CA VAL A 272 11.55 14.05 -1.52
C VAL A 272 10.30 14.92 -1.34
N GLY A 273 9.27 14.37 -0.71
CA GLY A 273 7.99 15.02 -0.44
C GLY A 273 7.90 15.62 0.96
N ASP A 274 6.76 16.27 1.20
CA ASP A 274 6.31 16.74 2.53
C ASP A 274 4.92 16.14 2.79
N GLU A 275 4.84 14.81 2.73
CA GLU A 275 3.59 14.08 3.00
C GLU A 275 3.36 14.02 4.52
N GLN A 276 2.15 14.35 4.95
CA GLN A 276 1.76 14.45 6.36
C GLN A 276 0.78 13.33 6.72
N GLY A 277 0.78 12.86 7.97
CA GLY A 277 -0.15 11.81 8.43
C GLY A 277 0.27 10.37 8.07
N LEU A 278 1.53 10.18 7.71
CA LEU A 278 2.12 8.91 7.29
C LEU A 278 2.11 7.84 8.39
N PHE A 279 1.94 6.58 8.01
CA PHE A 279 1.92 5.45 8.95
C PHE A 279 3.19 5.40 9.81
N VAL A 280 4.37 5.55 9.19
CA VAL A 280 5.67 5.51 9.88
C VAL A 280 5.80 6.66 10.89
N ALA A 281 5.36 7.87 10.54
CA ALA A 281 5.38 9.02 11.45
C ALA A 281 4.43 8.79 12.63
N ASN A 282 3.18 8.37 12.36
CA ASN A 282 2.19 8.09 13.41
C ASN A 282 2.67 6.98 14.36
N LEU A 283 3.33 5.95 13.84
CA LEU A 283 3.87 4.86 14.64
C LEU A 283 5.08 5.31 15.47
N ALA A 284 5.98 6.10 14.89
CA ALA A 284 7.10 6.68 15.62
C ALA A 284 6.64 7.58 16.78
N ASP A 285 5.69 8.48 16.52
CA ASP A 285 5.15 9.41 17.50
C ASP A 285 4.49 8.69 18.68
N THR A 286 3.68 7.67 18.39
CA THR A 286 2.95 6.91 19.43
C THR A 286 3.83 5.91 20.20
N HIS A 287 5.01 5.57 19.69
CA HIS A 287 5.97 4.71 20.37
C HIS A 287 7.21 5.45 20.90
N HIS A 288 7.28 6.78 20.70
CA HIS A 288 8.38 7.65 21.12
C HIS A 288 9.75 7.20 20.60
N VAL A 289 9.81 6.85 19.32
CA VAL A 289 11.04 6.41 18.63
C VAL A 289 11.27 7.25 17.37
N GLN A 290 12.43 7.14 16.74
CA GLN A 290 12.71 7.86 15.50
C GLN A 290 12.06 7.16 14.30
N HIS A 291 11.72 7.92 13.24
CA HIS A 291 11.14 7.37 12.01
C HIS A 291 12.03 6.26 11.40
N LEU A 292 13.34 6.44 11.46
CA LEU A 292 14.31 5.50 10.93
C LEU A 292 14.37 4.18 11.73
N ASP A 293 14.04 4.21 13.02
CA ASP A 293 13.93 3.00 13.83
C ASP A 293 12.68 2.19 13.46
N ILE A 294 11.59 2.89 13.12
CA ILE A 294 10.39 2.25 12.54
C ILE A 294 10.72 1.62 11.19
N LEU A 295 11.39 2.35 10.29
CA LEU A 295 11.78 1.80 8.99
C LEU A 295 12.64 0.53 9.16
N GLN A 296 13.66 0.58 10.03
CA GLN A 296 14.50 -0.57 10.35
C GLN A 296 13.71 -1.75 10.93
N TYR A 297 12.70 -1.49 11.76
CA TYR A 297 11.81 -2.53 12.25
C TYR A 297 10.99 -3.17 11.12
N LEU A 298 10.37 -2.35 10.27
CA LEU A 298 9.55 -2.83 9.16
C LEU A 298 10.38 -3.65 8.18
N THR A 299 11.60 -3.21 7.83
CA THR A 299 12.49 -3.96 6.93
C THR A 299 12.88 -5.33 7.49
N ASN A 300 13.02 -5.46 8.80
CA ASN A 300 13.35 -6.72 9.46
C ASN A 300 12.12 -7.62 9.66
N TYR A 301 10.95 -7.03 9.93
CA TYR A 301 9.73 -7.76 10.27
C TYR A 301 9.03 -8.31 9.03
N THR A 302 8.96 -7.51 7.96
CA THR A 302 8.14 -7.79 6.76
C THR A 302 8.56 -9.09 6.03
N PRO A 303 9.85 -9.39 5.83
CA PRO A 303 10.28 -10.67 5.26
C PRO A 303 9.88 -11.87 6.14
N GLY A 304 9.93 -11.71 7.46
CA GLY A 304 9.58 -12.76 8.43
C GLY A 304 8.09 -13.13 8.38
N VAL A 305 7.21 -12.14 8.36
CA VAL A 305 5.75 -12.36 8.25
C VAL A 305 5.37 -12.94 6.89
N THR A 306 5.98 -12.45 5.80
CA THR A 306 5.79 -12.98 4.44
C THR A 306 6.21 -14.46 4.34
N ASN A 307 7.40 -14.81 4.87
CA ASN A 307 7.88 -16.19 4.86
C ASN A 307 7.02 -17.13 5.72
N SER A 308 6.39 -16.61 6.78
CA SER A 308 5.47 -17.37 7.62
C SER A 308 4.20 -17.74 6.84
N ALA A 309 3.61 -16.78 6.12
CA ALA A 309 2.52 -17.05 5.19
C ALA A 309 2.91 -18.06 4.10
N TYR A 310 4.10 -17.89 3.49
CA TYR A 310 4.59 -18.81 2.47
C TYR A 310 4.77 -20.24 2.99
N LYS A 311 5.24 -20.41 4.23
CA LYS A 311 5.38 -21.72 4.87
C LYS A 311 4.04 -22.42 5.03
N GLN A 312 3.03 -21.69 5.47
CA GLN A 312 1.69 -22.24 5.68
C GLN A 312 1.02 -22.62 4.35
N LEU A 313 1.26 -21.85 3.28
CA LEU A 313 0.74 -22.14 1.94
C LEU A 313 1.52 -23.24 1.18
N ARG A 314 2.58 -23.84 1.75
CA ARG A 314 3.40 -24.86 1.05
C ARG A 314 2.62 -26.07 0.58
N ASN A 315 1.56 -26.44 1.29
CA ASN A 315 0.71 -27.58 0.95
C ASN A 315 -0.32 -27.25 -0.15
N SER A 316 -0.38 -25.99 -0.58
CA SER A 316 -1.26 -25.51 -1.64
C SER A 316 -0.41 -24.79 -2.71
N PRO A 317 0.30 -25.54 -3.59
CA PRO A 317 1.28 -24.95 -4.50
C PRO A 317 0.74 -23.86 -5.42
N SER A 318 -0.52 -23.95 -5.83
CA SER A 318 -1.19 -22.93 -6.64
C SER A 318 -1.39 -21.61 -5.88
N LEU A 319 -1.84 -21.68 -4.62
CA LEU A 319 -1.97 -20.51 -3.74
C LEU A 319 -0.59 -19.89 -3.44
N LEU A 320 0.40 -20.72 -3.13
CA LEU A 320 1.74 -20.22 -2.88
C LEU A 320 2.32 -19.52 -4.12
N ALA A 321 2.12 -20.09 -5.31
CA ALA A 321 2.60 -19.51 -6.56
C ALA A 321 1.93 -18.17 -6.86
N VAL A 322 0.60 -18.07 -6.75
CA VAL A 322 -0.11 -16.81 -7.05
C VAL A 322 0.28 -15.70 -6.08
N VAL A 323 0.42 -16.01 -4.78
CA VAL A 323 0.82 -15.02 -3.77
C VAL A 323 2.28 -14.58 -3.97
N LYS A 324 3.19 -15.50 -4.32
CA LYS A 324 4.58 -15.15 -4.64
C LYS A 324 4.68 -14.25 -5.87
N ASN A 325 3.97 -14.60 -6.94
CA ASN A 325 3.93 -13.80 -8.16
C ASN A 325 3.38 -12.40 -7.87
N PHE A 326 2.33 -12.32 -7.06
CA PHE A 326 1.76 -11.04 -6.63
C PHE A 326 2.76 -10.18 -5.86
N MET A 327 3.47 -10.74 -4.88
CA MET A 327 4.47 -9.97 -4.12
C MET A 327 5.60 -9.44 -5.03
N GLN A 328 6.07 -10.23 -5.99
CA GLN A 328 7.05 -9.76 -6.98
C GLN A 328 6.48 -8.63 -7.85
N GLY A 329 5.25 -8.81 -8.35
CA GLY A 329 4.59 -7.84 -9.20
C GLY A 329 4.29 -6.52 -8.49
N MET A 330 3.90 -6.60 -7.22
CA MET A 330 3.67 -5.44 -6.37
C MET A 330 4.98 -4.70 -6.05
N ILE A 331 6.07 -5.40 -5.73
CA ILE A 331 7.38 -4.76 -5.51
C ILE A 331 7.88 -4.06 -6.78
N MET A 332 7.56 -4.62 -7.95
CA MET A 332 7.89 -4.02 -9.24
C MET A 332 7.21 -2.67 -9.45
N LEU A 333 5.94 -2.50 -9.04
CA LEU A 333 5.27 -1.18 -9.07
C LEU A 333 6.13 -0.12 -8.39
N PHE A 334 6.64 -0.41 -7.20
CA PHE A 334 7.41 0.54 -6.42
C PHE A 334 8.79 0.82 -7.04
N THR A 335 9.46 -0.22 -7.50
CA THR A 335 10.84 -0.12 -8.00
C THR A 335 10.96 0.41 -9.42
N ALA A 336 9.89 0.32 -10.22
CA ALA A 336 9.92 0.67 -11.64
C ALA A 336 9.08 1.91 -12.00
N HIS A 337 8.38 2.52 -11.04
CA HIS A 337 7.62 3.74 -11.27
C HIS A 337 8.27 4.95 -10.57
N ARG A 338 8.37 6.07 -11.31
CA ARG A 338 9.04 7.30 -10.87
C ARG A 338 8.47 7.92 -9.60
N ARG A 339 7.20 7.64 -9.29
CA ARG A 339 6.51 8.11 -8.07
C ARG A 339 7.29 7.84 -6.78
N TYR A 340 8.08 6.76 -6.72
CA TYR A 340 8.76 6.32 -5.49
C TYR A 340 10.21 6.77 -5.38
N HIS A 341 10.79 7.35 -6.45
CA HIS A 341 12.16 7.85 -6.49
C HIS A 341 13.27 6.84 -6.09
N LEU A 342 12.96 5.52 -6.14
CA LEU A 342 13.90 4.48 -5.73
C LEU A 342 15.06 4.33 -6.72
N VAL A 343 14.86 4.59 -8.01
CA VAL A 343 15.97 4.53 -8.99
C VAL A 343 16.97 5.64 -8.72
N GLU A 344 16.50 6.85 -8.38
CA GLU A 344 17.36 7.95 -7.95
C GLU A 344 18.10 7.63 -6.65
N LEU A 345 17.43 7.00 -5.68
CA LEU A 345 18.06 6.57 -4.43
C LEU A 345 19.25 5.61 -4.67
N PHE A 346 19.21 4.81 -5.73
CA PHE A 346 20.24 3.82 -6.07
C PHE A 346 21.10 4.20 -7.30
N ALA A 347 21.08 5.46 -7.73
CA ALA A 347 21.67 5.88 -9.00
C ALA A 347 23.20 5.68 -9.06
N ASP A 348 23.89 5.79 -7.93
CA ASP A 348 25.33 5.61 -7.75
C ASP A 348 25.78 4.15 -7.95
N GLU A 349 24.90 3.19 -7.70
CA GLU A 349 25.21 1.76 -7.76
C GLU A 349 24.52 1.01 -8.92
N GLN A 350 23.56 1.64 -9.60
CA GLN A 350 22.72 1.01 -10.62
C GLN A 350 22.04 -0.26 -10.08
N TYR A 351 21.62 -0.22 -8.81
CA TYR A 351 21.07 -1.39 -8.11
C TYR A 351 19.67 -1.79 -8.63
N LEU A 352 18.89 -0.82 -9.10
CA LEU A 352 17.58 -1.00 -9.75
C LEU A 352 17.68 -0.67 -11.24
N LEU A 353 16.77 -1.26 -12.02
CA LEU A 353 16.64 -0.92 -13.44
C LEU A 353 16.20 0.55 -13.60
N PRO A 354 16.70 1.26 -14.61
CA PRO A 354 16.21 2.59 -14.93
C PRO A 354 14.70 2.58 -15.22
N TYR A 355 14.01 3.68 -14.93
CA TYR A 355 12.63 3.86 -15.33
C TYR A 355 12.47 3.67 -16.84
N ASP A 356 11.39 3.00 -17.24
CA ASP A 356 10.96 3.00 -18.63
C ASP A 356 10.67 4.46 -19.02
N THR A 357 11.05 4.87 -20.23
CA THR A 357 10.90 6.26 -20.69
C THR A 357 9.45 6.74 -20.75
N ASP A 358 8.49 5.82 -20.64
CA ASP A 358 7.05 6.09 -20.61
C ASP A 358 6.36 5.76 -19.25
N ALA A 359 7.10 5.52 -18.16
CA ALA A 359 6.57 5.13 -16.83
C ALA A 359 6.60 6.25 -15.77
#